data_AF-A0A2N3LIM4-F1
#
_entry.id   AF-A0A2N3LIM4-F1
#
_cell.length_a   1.000
_cell.length_b   1.000
_cell.length_c   1.000
_cell.angle_alpha   90.00
_cell.angle_beta   90.00
_cell.angle_gamma   90.00
#
_symmetry.space_group_name_H-M   'P 1'
#
loop_
_entity.id
_entity.type
_entity.pdbx_description
1 polymer ?
#
loop_
_entity_poly.entity_id
_entity_poly.type
_entity_poly.pdbx_seq_one_letter_code
_entity_poly.pdbx_strand_id
1 'polypeptide(L)'
;MPKQTFFHLPKDKQDTLIQSAKEEFSRVPLHDASIANIIKNAGIPRGSFYQYFEDKEDLYFYLLNQLSKKNAEQFISMLKEKDGDIFETFIESFRSLIKIHKNPEHKNFFKHAFLNMNYKLENTLLNNVYEENQKKQYFDIVSLINVKYLNIRNEQDLHQIMKIMMAVTFHNLVQMFGKELSDEETLKNYMDQMELLKRGLYKEEHNDT
;
A
#
# COMPACT_ATOMS: atom_id res chain seq x y z
N MET A 1 -10.53 9.95 10.09
CA MET A 1 -11.46 9.00 9.44
C MET A 1 -12.72 9.75 9.04
N PRO A 2 -13.42 9.37 7.95
CA PRO A 2 -14.65 10.04 7.53
C PRO A 2 -15.71 10.02 8.64
N LYS A 3 -16.50 11.09 8.71
CA LYS A 3 -17.66 11.21 9.61
C LYS A 3 -18.78 10.27 9.16
N GLN A 4 -19.65 9.84 10.08
CA GLN A 4 -20.75 8.90 9.76
C GLN A 4 -21.66 9.38 8.62
N THR A 5 -21.88 10.68 8.54
CA THR A 5 -22.59 11.38 7.45
C THR A 5 -22.07 11.04 6.05
N PHE A 6 -20.76 10.80 5.88
CA PHE A 6 -20.21 10.34 4.60
C PHE A 6 -20.77 8.97 4.22
N PHE A 7 -20.83 8.03 5.16
CA PHE A 7 -21.30 6.66 4.92
C PHE A 7 -22.82 6.57 4.70
N HIS A 8 -23.58 7.58 5.13
CA HIS A 8 -25.01 7.69 4.85
C HIS A 8 -25.33 8.29 3.48
N LEU A 9 -24.33 8.76 2.73
CA LEU A 9 -24.56 9.24 1.37
C LEU A 9 -24.99 8.10 0.44
N PRO A 10 -25.85 8.39 -0.55
CA PRO A 10 -26.03 7.50 -1.70
C PRO A 10 -24.67 7.10 -2.30
N LYS A 11 -24.54 5.83 -2.70
CA LYS A 11 -23.27 5.23 -3.12
C LYS A 11 -22.63 5.97 -4.30
N ASP A 12 -23.43 6.39 -5.26
CA ASP A 12 -23.06 7.23 -6.39
C ASP A 12 -22.41 8.56 -5.95
N LYS A 13 -22.93 9.20 -4.90
CA LYS A 13 -22.35 10.44 -4.35
C LYS A 13 -21.05 10.19 -3.60
N GLN A 14 -20.95 9.08 -2.85
CA GLN A 14 -19.69 8.68 -2.24
C GLN A 14 -18.63 8.47 -3.32
N ASP A 15 -18.96 7.68 -4.34
CA ASP A 15 -18.03 7.31 -5.41
C ASP A 15 -17.59 8.54 -6.22
N THR A 16 -18.52 9.46 -6.50
CA THR A 16 -18.20 10.74 -7.17
C THR A 16 -17.21 11.57 -6.37
N LEU A 17 -17.44 11.77 -5.06
CA LEU A 17 -16.54 12.52 -4.20
C LEU A 17 -15.15 11.86 -4.11
N ILE A 18 -15.13 10.54 -3.98
CA ILE A 18 -13.90 9.75 -3.91
C ILE A 18 -13.11 9.82 -5.23
N GLN A 19 -13.81 9.79 -6.36
CA GLN A 19 -13.17 9.91 -7.66
C GLN A 19 -12.58 11.32 -7.87
N SER A 20 -13.34 12.38 -7.56
CA SER A 20 -12.84 13.76 -7.62
C SER A 20 -11.64 14.00 -6.70
N ALA A 21 -11.62 13.34 -5.54
CA ALA A 21 -10.48 13.40 -4.63
C ALA A 21 -9.24 12.72 -5.22
N LYS A 22 -9.40 11.50 -5.78
CA LYS A 22 -8.31 10.78 -6.45
C LYS A 22 -7.74 11.60 -7.61
N GLU A 23 -8.59 12.23 -8.42
CA GLU A 23 -8.16 13.10 -9.51
C GLU A 23 -7.29 14.27 -9.00
N GLU A 24 -7.71 14.96 -7.93
CA GLU A 24 -6.94 16.07 -7.36
C GLU A 24 -5.60 15.59 -6.79
N PHE A 25 -5.58 14.47 -6.06
CA PHE A 25 -4.35 13.91 -5.48
C PHE A 25 -3.45 13.22 -6.52
N SER A 26 -3.97 12.87 -7.70
CA SER A 26 -3.18 12.48 -8.87
C SER A 26 -2.63 13.69 -9.63
N ARG A 27 -3.24 14.87 -9.48
CA ARG A 27 -2.82 16.08 -10.19
C ARG A 27 -1.66 16.78 -9.46
N VAL A 28 -1.71 16.80 -8.13
CA VAL A 28 -0.75 17.51 -7.27
C VAL A 28 -0.47 16.74 -5.98
N PRO A 29 0.69 16.94 -5.33
CA PRO A 29 0.94 16.43 -3.98
C PRO A 29 -0.09 16.91 -2.95
N LEU A 30 -0.22 16.18 -1.83
CA LEU A 30 -1.17 16.50 -0.75
C LEU A 30 -1.12 17.95 -0.27
N HIS A 31 0.08 18.52 -0.11
CA HIS A 31 0.25 19.89 0.39
C HIS A 31 -0.34 20.94 -0.58
N ASP A 32 -0.31 20.67 -1.88
CA ASP A 32 -0.83 21.53 -2.94
C ASP A 32 -2.29 21.24 -3.32
N ALA A 33 -2.83 20.10 -2.90
CA ALA A 33 -4.22 19.72 -3.19
C ALA A 33 -5.25 20.70 -2.61
N SER A 34 -6.32 20.97 -3.36
CA SER A 34 -7.35 21.95 -3.01
C SER A 34 -8.72 21.31 -2.78
N ILE A 35 -9.29 21.53 -1.60
CA ILE A 35 -10.69 21.17 -1.30
C ILE A 35 -11.63 21.82 -2.31
N ALA A 36 -11.35 23.05 -2.75
CA ALA A 36 -12.20 23.77 -3.70
C ALA A 36 -12.27 23.06 -5.06
N ASN A 37 -11.18 22.46 -5.51
CA ASN A 37 -11.17 21.67 -6.76
C ASN A 37 -11.96 20.38 -6.60
N ILE A 38 -11.76 19.67 -5.48
CA ILE A 38 -12.45 18.42 -5.18
C ILE A 38 -13.97 18.64 -5.17
N ILE A 39 -14.47 19.64 -4.42
CA ILE A 39 -15.91 19.88 -4.31
C ILE A 39 -16.52 20.40 -5.61
N LYS A 40 -15.75 21.14 -6.42
CA LYS A 40 -16.18 21.63 -7.74
C LYS A 40 -16.36 20.45 -8.70
N ASN A 41 -15.39 19.54 -8.76
CA ASN A 41 -15.48 18.36 -9.60
C ASN A 41 -16.57 17.39 -9.11
N ALA A 42 -16.73 17.25 -7.79
CA ALA A 42 -17.75 16.38 -7.20
C ALA A 42 -19.17 16.97 -7.26
N GLY A 43 -19.33 18.23 -7.63
CA GLY A 43 -20.64 18.91 -7.68
C GLY A 43 -21.30 19.08 -6.32
N ILE A 44 -20.52 19.25 -5.23
CA ILE A 44 -21.05 19.42 -3.86
C ILE A 44 -20.72 20.81 -3.29
N PRO A 45 -21.57 21.38 -2.41
CA PRO A 45 -21.23 22.61 -1.69
C PRO A 45 -20.05 22.42 -0.72
N ARG A 46 -19.29 23.50 -0.46
CA ARG A 46 -18.16 23.49 0.48
C ARG A 46 -18.55 23.01 1.88
N GLY A 47 -19.74 23.40 2.37
CA GLY A 47 -20.24 22.97 3.66
C GLY A 47 -20.40 21.45 3.77
N SER A 48 -20.80 20.78 2.68
CA SER A 48 -20.95 19.33 2.63
C SER A 48 -19.62 18.61 2.83
N PHE A 49 -18.52 19.13 2.29
CA PHE A 49 -17.19 18.54 2.52
C PHE A 49 -16.88 18.42 4.02
N TYR A 50 -17.05 19.50 4.78
CA TYR A 50 -16.76 19.52 6.22
C TYR A 50 -17.77 18.72 7.04
N GLN A 51 -18.93 18.40 6.48
CA GLN A 51 -19.84 17.41 7.07
C GLN A 51 -19.31 15.99 6.93
N TYR A 52 -18.49 15.68 5.91
CA TYR A 52 -18.00 14.33 5.62
C TYR A 52 -16.57 14.08 6.13
N PHE A 53 -15.69 15.07 6.01
CA PHE A 53 -14.28 15.00 6.36
C PHE A 53 -13.87 16.20 7.20
N GLU A 54 -12.86 16.06 8.04
CA GLU A 54 -12.32 17.18 8.82
C GLU A 54 -11.56 18.16 7.93
N ASP A 55 -10.72 17.62 7.05
CA ASP A 55 -9.89 18.37 6.11
C ASP A 55 -9.50 17.47 4.90
N LYS A 56 -8.59 17.97 4.06
CA LYS A 56 -8.07 17.20 2.92
C LYS A 56 -7.15 16.05 3.32
N GLU A 57 -6.48 16.13 4.48
CA GLU A 57 -5.63 15.03 4.97
C GLU A 57 -6.50 13.85 5.39
N ASP A 58 -7.59 14.09 6.10
CA ASP A 58 -8.53 13.07 6.52
C ASP A 58 -9.06 12.26 5.31
N LEU A 59 -9.47 12.98 4.26
CA LEU A 59 -9.86 12.37 2.99
C LEU A 59 -8.71 11.61 2.33
N TYR A 60 -7.50 12.18 2.31
CA TYR A 60 -6.32 11.54 1.72
C TYR A 60 -5.95 10.22 2.42
N PHE A 61 -5.87 10.21 3.75
CA PHE A 61 -5.57 9.02 4.53
C PHE A 61 -6.69 7.98 4.47
N TYR A 62 -7.95 8.41 4.31
CA TYR A 62 -9.05 7.50 4.02
C TYR A 62 -8.85 6.75 2.70
N LEU A 63 -8.46 7.46 1.62
CA LEU A 63 -8.17 6.83 0.33
C LEU A 63 -6.99 5.85 0.41
N LEU A 64 -5.93 6.23 1.12
CA LEU A 64 -4.78 5.35 1.31
C LEU A 64 -5.12 4.10 2.13
N ASN A 65 -5.96 4.23 3.15
CA ASN A 65 -6.42 3.08 3.93
C ASN A 65 -7.27 2.12 3.06
N GLN A 66 -8.17 2.65 2.22
CA GLN A 66 -8.90 1.79 1.26
C GLN A 66 -7.97 1.03 0.33
N LEU A 67 -6.95 1.72 -0.20
CA LEU A 67 -5.95 1.13 -1.08
C LEU A 67 -5.12 0.06 -0.34
N SER A 68 -4.69 0.38 0.88
CA SER A 68 -3.94 -0.53 1.75
C SER A 68 -4.72 -1.82 2.03
N LYS A 69 -6.02 -1.71 2.34
CA LYS A 69 -6.90 -2.87 2.54
C LYS A 69 -7.00 -3.74 1.28
N LYS A 70 -7.20 -3.13 0.12
CA LYS A 70 -7.24 -3.85 -1.17
C LYS A 70 -5.92 -4.57 -1.45
N ASN A 71 -4.79 -3.91 -1.19
CA ASN A 71 -3.47 -4.52 -1.36
C ASN A 71 -3.26 -5.68 -0.39
N ALA A 72 -3.71 -5.57 0.86
CA ALA A 72 -3.64 -6.65 1.85
C ALA A 72 -4.48 -7.87 1.43
N GLU A 73 -5.70 -7.65 0.91
CA GLU A 73 -6.55 -8.73 0.39
C GLU A 73 -5.89 -9.46 -0.80
N GLN A 74 -5.31 -8.70 -1.73
CA GLN A 74 -4.56 -9.26 -2.86
C GLN A 74 -3.32 -10.03 -2.39
N PHE A 75 -2.59 -9.48 -1.42
CA PHE A 75 -1.41 -10.12 -0.84
C PHE A 75 -1.77 -11.45 -0.16
N ILE A 76 -2.89 -11.50 0.58
CA ILE A 76 -3.42 -12.73 1.18
C ILE A 76 -3.77 -13.77 0.10
N SER A 77 -4.36 -13.35 -1.05
CA SER A 77 -4.62 -14.27 -2.16
C SER A 77 -3.33 -14.87 -2.71
N MET A 78 -2.35 -14.01 -3.00
CA MET A 78 -1.05 -14.44 -3.51
C MET A 78 -0.33 -15.36 -2.51
N LEU A 79 -0.40 -15.05 -1.22
CA LEU A 79 0.22 -15.87 -0.18
C LEU A 79 -0.37 -17.28 -0.14
N LYS A 80 -1.69 -17.41 -0.33
CA LYS A 80 -2.35 -18.73 -0.45
C LYS A 80 -1.96 -19.45 -1.73
N GLU A 81 -1.89 -18.74 -2.85
CA GLU A 81 -1.47 -19.30 -4.15
C GLU A 81 -0.02 -19.77 -4.17
N LYS A 82 0.82 -19.19 -3.29
CA LYS A 82 2.24 -19.52 -3.12
C LYS A 82 2.50 -20.45 -1.93
N ASP A 83 1.49 -21.15 -1.43
CA ASP A 83 1.61 -22.10 -0.31
C ASP A 83 2.29 -21.50 0.95
N GLY A 84 2.05 -20.21 1.20
CA GLY A 84 2.61 -19.47 2.32
C GLY A 84 4.06 -19.03 2.14
N ASP A 85 4.67 -19.18 0.96
CA ASP A 85 6.00 -18.65 0.66
C ASP A 85 5.97 -17.12 0.60
N ILE A 86 6.56 -16.49 1.63
CA ILE A 86 6.52 -15.05 1.78
C ILE A 86 7.39 -14.33 0.75
N PHE A 87 8.53 -14.89 0.34
CA PHE A 87 9.44 -14.25 -0.62
C PHE A 87 8.83 -14.22 -2.02
N GLU A 88 8.30 -15.35 -2.47
CA GLU A 88 7.59 -15.44 -3.75
C GLU A 88 6.36 -14.52 -3.76
N THR A 89 5.66 -14.41 -2.63
CA THR A 89 4.52 -13.50 -2.48
C THR A 89 4.93 -12.04 -2.61
N PHE A 90 6.01 -11.61 -1.94
CA PHE A 90 6.53 -10.24 -2.07
C PHE A 90 7.01 -9.92 -3.49
N ILE A 91 7.61 -10.90 -4.18
CA ILE A 91 8.03 -10.75 -5.58
C ILE A 91 6.82 -10.59 -6.50
N GLU A 92 5.80 -11.44 -6.39
CA GLU A 92 4.61 -11.35 -7.24
C GLU A 92 3.78 -10.10 -6.93
N SER A 93 3.67 -9.72 -5.66
CA SER A 93 3.01 -8.48 -5.25
C SER A 93 3.69 -7.25 -5.87
N PHE A 94 5.03 -7.20 -5.87
CA PHE A 94 5.77 -6.12 -6.49
C PHE A 94 5.61 -6.08 -8.01
N ARG A 95 5.61 -7.24 -8.69
CA ARG A 95 5.29 -7.34 -10.13
C ARG A 95 3.90 -6.79 -10.44
N SER A 96 2.91 -7.08 -9.59
CA SER A 96 1.56 -6.53 -9.72
C SER A 96 1.53 -5.01 -9.58
N LEU A 97 2.28 -4.45 -8.61
CA LEU A 97 2.39 -3.00 -8.43
C LEU A 97 3.01 -2.29 -9.64
N ILE A 98 4.05 -2.87 -10.24
CA ILE A 98 4.64 -2.35 -11.49
C ILE A 98 3.61 -2.37 -12.63
N LYS A 99 2.80 -3.42 -12.75
CA LYS A 99 1.72 -3.46 -13.77
C LYS A 99 0.67 -2.38 -13.55
N ILE A 100 0.26 -2.15 -12.30
CA ILE A 100 -0.72 -1.09 -11.94
C ILE A 100 -0.17 0.30 -12.26
N HIS A 101 1.14 0.52 -12.08
CA HIS A 101 1.82 1.78 -12.44
C HIS A 101 1.64 2.16 -13.93
N LYS A 102 1.39 1.20 -14.81
CA LYS A 102 1.16 1.49 -16.24
C LYS A 102 -0.16 2.23 -16.50
N ASN A 103 -1.10 2.24 -15.55
CA ASN A 103 -2.31 3.06 -15.64
C ASN A 103 -1.99 4.53 -15.25
N PRO A 104 -2.10 5.50 -16.17
CA PRO A 104 -1.76 6.90 -15.92
C PRO A 104 -2.52 7.53 -14.74
N GLU A 105 -3.78 7.14 -14.54
CA GLU A 105 -4.63 7.67 -13.48
C GLU A 105 -4.13 7.29 -12.09
N HIS A 106 -3.66 6.05 -11.94
CA HIS A 106 -3.11 5.53 -10.69
C HIS A 106 -1.64 5.95 -10.49
N LYS A 107 -0.87 6.03 -11.58
CA LYS A 107 0.56 6.36 -11.56
C LYS A 107 0.87 7.60 -10.74
N ASN A 108 0.14 8.70 -10.97
CA ASN A 108 0.49 9.96 -10.35
C ASN A 108 0.08 10.02 -8.87
N PHE A 109 -1.06 9.43 -8.49
CA PHE A 109 -1.43 9.31 -7.08
C PHE A 109 -0.35 8.56 -6.29
N PHE A 110 0.08 7.40 -6.80
CA PHE A 110 1.17 6.63 -6.18
C PHE A 110 2.50 7.39 -6.21
N LYS A 111 2.84 8.05 -7.32
CA LYS A 111 4.04 8.88 -7.42
C LYS A 111 4.07 9.92 -6.31
N HIS A 112 2.98 10.67 -6.14
CA HIS A 112 2.91 11.70 -5.11
C HIS A 112 2.93 11.12 -3.68
N ALA A 113 2.28 9.97 -3.45
CA ALA A 113 2.36 9.27 -2.18
C ALA A 113 3.80 8.84 -1.85
N PHE A 114 4.44 8.06 -2.73
CA PHE A 114 5.77 7.50 -2.45
C PHE A 114 6.89 8.55 -2.44
N LEU A 115 6.84 9.57 -3.29
CA LEU A 115 7.86 10.63 -3.27
C LEU A 115 7.78 11.56 -2.06
N ASN A 116 6.61 11.61 -1.39
CA ASN A 116 6.42 12.37 -0.15
C ASN A 116 6.26 11.44 1.06
N MET A 117 6.86 10.23 0.99
CA MET A 117 6.79 9.24 2.05
C MET A 117 7.31 9.82 3.38
N ASN A 118 6.50 9.69 4.42
CA ASN A 118 6.84 10.05 5.80
C ASN A 118 6.31 8.97 6.75
N TYR A 119 6.64 9.08 8.03
CA TYR A 119 6.26 8.06 9.03
C TYR A 119 4.74 7.80 9.10
N LYS A 120 3.91 8.84 8.99
CA LYS A 120 2.44 8.71 9.02
C LYS A 120 1.93 7.96 7.76
N LEU A 121 2.51 8.26 6.61
CA LEU A 121 2.18 7.61 5.34
C LEU A 121 2.62 6.15 5.33
N GLU A 122 3.85 5.88 5.77
CA GLU A 122 4.39 4.54 5.94
C GLU A 122 3.47 3.72 6.85
N ASN A 123 3.14 4.21 8.04
CA ASN A 123 2.22 3.49 8.95
C ASN A 123 0.83 3.25 8.36
N THR A 124 0.32 4.18 7.54
CA THR A 124 -1.00 4.02 6.87
C THR A 124 -0.94 2.97 5.77
N LEU A 125 0.17 2.89 5.03
CA LEU A 125 0.36 1.89 3.98
C LEU A 125 0.75 0.51 4.54
N LEU A 126 1.37 0.48 5.73
CA LEU A 126 1.82 -0.73 6.41
C LEU A 126 0.84 -1.33 7.40
N ASN A 127 -0.31 -0.67 7.60
CA ASN A 127 -1.39 -1.11 8.49
C ASN A 127 -0.92 -1.60 9.87
N ASN A 128 0.15 -1.02 10.42
CA ASN A 128 0.58 -1.25 11.78
C ASN A 128 0.75 0.10 12.50
N VAL A 129 -0.15 0.40 13.44
CA VAL A 129 0.12 0.77 14.87
C VAL A 129 -1.09 1.40 15.58
N TYR A 130 -2.14 1.94 14.93
CA TYR A 130 -3.10 2.83 15.67
C TYR A 130 -4.61 2.52 15.66
N GLU A 131 -5.15 1.52 14.94
CA GLU A 131 -6.60 1.23 14.98
C GLU A 131 -6.93 -0.26 15.21
N GLU A 132 -7.83 -0.54 16.17
CA GLU A 132 -8.21 -1.87 16.64
C GLU A 132 -8.69 -2.83 15.54
N ASN A 133 -9.32 -2.32 14.48
CA ASN A 133 -9.80 -3.14 13.35
C ASN A 133 -8.68 -3.72 12.47
N GLN A 134 -7.44 -3.21 12.57
CA GLN A 134 -6.36 -3.52 11.63
C GLN A 134 -5.39 -4.60 12.12
N LYS A 135 -5.39 -4.94 13.43
CA LYS A 135 -4.67 -6.11 13.98
C LYS A 135 -5.07 -7.42 13.28
N LYS A 136 -6.31 -7.51 12.82
CA LYS A 136 -6.86 -8.70 12.17
C LYS A 136 -6.14 -9.02 10.85
N GLN A 137 -5.93 -8.04 9.97
CA GLN A 137 -5.26 -8.29 8.69
C GLN A 137 -3.81 -8.74 8.84
N TYR A 138 -3.07 -8.09 9.75
CA TYR A 138 -1.71 -8.51 10.07
C TYR A 138 -1.68 -9.96 10.59
N PHE A 139 -2.60 -10.30 11.50
CA PHE A 139 -2.74 -11.66 12.02
C PHE A 139 -3.10 -12.67 10.92
N ASP A 140 -4.04 -12.32 10.04
CA ASP A 140 -4.44 -13.15 8.90
C ASP A 140 -3.24 -13.44 7.99
N ILE A 141 -2.41 -12.44 7.68
CA ILE A 141 -1.19 -12.63 6.88
C ILE A 141 -0.21 -13.54 7.62
N VAL A 142 0.14 -13.22 8.87
CA VAL A 142 1.12 -14.01 9.65
C VAL A 142 0.71 -15.46 9.78
N SER A 143 -0.58 -15.73 10.01
CA SER A 143 -1.10 -17.10 10.15
C SER A 143 -1.04 -17.93 8.87
N LEU A 144 -0.95 -17.28 7.71
CA LEU A 144 -0.85 -17.93 6.40
C LEU A 144 0.60 -18.14 5.94
N ILE A 145 1.58 -17.52 6.61
CA ILE A 145 3.00 -17.67 6.24
C ILE A 145 3.47 -19.07 6.62
N ASN A 146 4.08 -19.76 5.66
CA ASN A 146 4.70 -21.05 5.90
C ASN A 146 6.09 -20.85 6.54
N VAL A 147 6.10 -20.76 7.87
CA VAL A 147 7.32 -20.57 8.65
C VAL A 147 8.33 -21.71 8.53
N LYS A 148 7.96 -22.87 7.95
CA LYS A 148 8.90 -23.99 7.76
C LYS A 148 10.04 -23.64 6.81
N TYR A 149 9.78 -22.75 5.84
CA TYR A 149 10.78 -22.27 4.89
C TYR A 149 11.80 -21.32 5.54
N LEU A 150 11.42 -20.70 6.66
CA LEU A 150 12.16 -19.62 7.28
C LEU A 150 13.06 -20.10 8.42
N ASN A 151 14.26 -19.54 8.47
CA ASN A 151 15.21 -19.69 9.58
C ASN A 151 14.86 -18.67 10.70
N ILE A 152 13.78 -18.95 11.43
CA ILE A 152 13.30 -18.09 12.54
C ILE A 152 13.33 -18.83 13.88
N ARG A 153 13.61 -18.10 14.96
CA ARG A 153 13.60 -18.64 16.34
C ARG A 153 12.22 -18.49 16.99
N ASN A 154 11.47 -17.46 16.62
CA ASN A 154 10.16 -17.13 17.18
C ASN A 154 9.38 -16.19 16.23
N GLU A 155 8.14 -15.86 16.60
CA GLU A 155 7.29 -14.96 15.81
C GLU A 155 7.83 -13.52 15.70
N GLN A 156 8.68 -13.07 16.64
CA GLN A 156 9.29 -11.75 16.55
C GLN A 156 10.28 -11.68 15.39
N ASP A 157 11.04 -12.74 15.13
CA ASP A 157 11.93 -12.82 13.96
C ASP A 157 11.13 -12.69 12.66
N LEU A 158 9.98 -13.36 12.56
CA LEU A 158 9.08 -13.22 11.40
C LEU A 158 8.62 -11.76 11.21
N HIS A 159 8.24 -11.09 12.29
CA HIS A 159 7.87 -9.67 12.23
C HIS A 159 9.03 -8.79 11.72
N GLN A 160 10.28 -9.07 12.14
CA GLN A 160 11.45 -8.35 11.64
C GLN A 160 11.73 -8.64 10.17
N ILE A 161 11.60 -9.89 9.73
CA ILE A 161 11.71 -10.27 8.31
C ILE A 161 10.72 -9.46 7.47
N MET A 162 9.44 -9.44 7.88
CA MET A 162 8.39 -8.67 7.20
C MET A 162 8.74 -7.19 7.11
N LYS A 163 9.23 -6.59 8.20
CA LYS A 163 9.67 -5.17 8.22
C LYS A 163 10.82 -4.90 7.25
N ILE A 164 11.82 -5.77 7.23
CA ILE A 164 12.98 -5.64 6.33
C ILE A 164 12.54 -5.76 4.88
N MET A 165 11.77 -6.80 4.54
CA MET A 165 11.25 -7.01 3.20
C MET A 165 10.43 -5.81 2.72
N MET A 166 9.59 -5.28 3.60
CA MET A 166 8.77 -4.11 3.32
C MET A 166 9.59 -2.83 3.11
N ALA A 167 10.62 -2.61 3.93
CA ALA A 167 11.54 -1.48 3.76
C ALA A 167 12.25 -1.56 2.39
N VAL A 168 12.66 -2.76 1.98
CA VAL A 168 13.22 -3.02 0.64
C VAL A 168 12.18 -2.74 -0.46
N THR A 169 10.93 -3.20 -0.29
CA THR A 169 9.83 -2.91 -1.22
C THR A 169 9.61 -1.42 -1.40
N PHE A 170 9.46 -0.66 -0.32
CA PHE A 170 9.25 0.78 -0.41
C PHE A 170 10.45 1.52 -0.99
N HIS A 171 11.66 1.13 -0.62
CA HIS A 171 12.86 1.72 -1.19
C HIS A 171 12.86 1.62 -2.73
N ASN A 172 12.52 0.44 -3.27
CA ASN A 172 12.45 0.25 -4.72
C ASN A 172 11.28 1.00 -5.36
N LEU A 173 10.11 1.09 -4.71
CA LEU A 173 9.01 1.93 -5.21
C LEU A 173 9.41 3.40 -5.28
N VAL A 174 10.06 3.94 -4.23
CA VAL A 174 10.56 5.32 -4.23
C VAL A 174 11.58 5.54 -5.35
N GLN A 175 12.50 4.60 -5.57
CA GLN A 175 13.47 4.70 -6.68
C GLN A 175 12.79 4.66 -8.04
N MET A 176 11.81 3.78 -8.24
CA MET A 176 11.03 3.69 -9.48
C MET A 176 10.37 5.03 -9.83
N PHE A 177 9.74 5.69 -8.85
CA PHE A 177 9.06 6.96 -9.06
C PHE A 177 9.98 8.19 -9.11
N GLY A 178 11.13 8.12 -8.44
CA GLY A 178 12.04 9.27 -8.26
C GLY A 178 13.20 9.34 -9.25
N LYS A 179 13.70 8.19 -9.72
CA LYS A 179 14.79 8.10 -10.69
C LYS A 179 14.34 7.75 -12.10
N GLU A 180 13.04 7.50 -12.30
CA GLU A 180 12.45 7.07 -13.58
C GLU A 180 13.16 5.85 -14.17
N LEU A 181 13.60 4.92 -13.29
CA LEU A 181 14.15 3.63 -13.72
C LEU A 181 13.12 2.90 -14.58
N SER A 182 13.60 2.09 -15.53
CA SER A 182 12.69 1.22 -16.29
C SER A 182 12.04 0.20 -15.36
N ASP A 183 10.84 -0.27 -15.74
CA ASP A 183 10.13 -1.35 -15.04
C ASP A 183 11.02 -2.59 -14.89
N GLU A 184 11.82 -2.90 -15.91
CA GLU A 184 12.72 -4.05 -15.95
C GLU A 184 13.88 -3.91 -14.95
N GLU A 185 14.55 -2.76 -14.93
CA GLU A 185 15.63 -2.49 -13.97
C GLU A 185 15.10 -2.46 -12.52
N THR A 186 13.94 -1.85 -12.31
CA THR A 186 13.27 -1.80 -11.01
C THR A 186 12.98 -3.20 -10.50
N LEU A 187 12.37 -4.06 -11.35
CA LEU A 187 12.07 -5.43 -10.99
C LEU A 187 13.34 -6.24 -10.73
N LYS A 188 14.36 -6.11 -11.58
CA LYS A 188 15.62 -6.82 -11.41
C LYS A 188 16.29 -6.46 -10.08
N ASN A 189 16.42 -5.18 -9.76
CA ASN A 189 17.03 -4.72 -8.51
C ASN A 189 16.29 -5.26 -7.28
N TYR A 190 14.96 -5.22 -7.31
CA TYR A 190 14.14 -5.74 -6.22
C TYR A 190 14.30 -7.26 -6.05
N MET A 191 14.30 -8.02 -7.16
CA MET A 191 14.50 -9.47 -7.12
C MET A 191 15.90 -9.84 -6.59
N ASP A 192 16.95 -9.16 -7.04
CA ASP A 192 18.32 -9.39 -6.56
C ASP A 192 18.41 -9.15 -5.04
N GLN A 193 17.75 -8.11 -4.53
CA GLN A 193 17.71 -7.82 -3.08
C GLN A 193 16.91 -8.85 -2.29
N MET A 194 15.76 -9.31 -2.82
CA MET A 194 14.95 -10.35 -2.19
C MET A 194 15.68 -11.70 -2.17
N GLU A 195 16.44 -12.02 -3.21
CA GLU A 195 17.28 -13.22 -3.27
C GLU A 195 18.41 -13.18 -2.23
N LEU A 196 19.07 -12.03 -2.05
CA LEU A 196 20.07 -11.86 -0.99
C LEU A 196 19.47 -12.06 0.41
N LEU A 197 18.27 -11.53 0.65
CA LEU A 197 17.54 -11.75 1.90
C LEU A 197 17.15 -13.23 2.06
N LYS A 198 16.66 -13.87 1.00
CA LYS A 198 16.23 -15.28 1.00
C LYS A 198 17.36 -16.20 1.43
N ARG A 199 18.57 -16.02 0.87
CA ARG A 199 19.76 -16.84 1.22
C ARG A 199 20.12 -16.80 2.71
N GLY A 200 19.93 -15.66 3.37
CA GLY A 200 20.21 -15.53 4.80
C GLY A 200 19.06 -15.95 5.72
N LEU A 201 17.83 -15.98 5.19
CA LEU A 201 16.61 -16.15 5.97
C LEU A 201 15.87 -17.46 5.69
N TYR A 202 16.24 -18.23 4.67
CA TYR A 202 15.73 -19.58 4.41
C TYR A 202 16.54 -20.63 5.16
N LYS A 203 15.90 -21.77 5.48
CA LYS A 203 16.62 -22.94 5.98
C LYS A 203 17.42 -23.58 4.85
N GLU A 204 18.62 -24.07 5.19
CA GLU A 204 19.59 -24.61 4.22
C GLU A 204 19.03 -25.74 3.35
N GLU A 205 18.10 -26.56 3.83
CA GLU A 205 17.46 -27.65 3.07
C GLU A 205 16.53 -27.16 1.93
N HIS A 206 16.28 -25.85 1.80
CA HIS A 206 15.37 -25.27 0.80
C HIS A 206 16.05 -24.43 -0.28
N ASN A 207 17.38 -24.33 -0.27
CA ASN A 207 18.13 -23.58 -1.29
C ASN A 207 18.55 -24.42 -2.52
N ASP A 208 18.22 -25.73 -2.54
CA ASP A 208 18.73 -26.70 -3.53
C ASP A 208 17.67 -27.24 -4.53
N THR A 209 16.55 -26.56 -4.73
CA THR A 209 15.55 -26.87 -5.80
C THR A 209 15.23 -25.64 -6.62
#